data_AF-A0A350M770-F1
#
_entry.id   AF-A0A350M770-F1
#
_cell.length_a   1.000
_cell.length_b   1.000
_cell.length_c   1.000
_cell.angle_alpha   90.00
_cell.angle_beta   90.00
_cell.angle_gamma   90.00
#
_symmetry.space_group_name_H-M   'P 1'
#
loop_
_entity.id
_entity.type
_entity.pdbx_description
1 polymer ?
#
loop_
_entity_poly.entity_id
_entity_poly.type
_entity_poly.pdbx_seq_one_letter_code
_entity_poly.pdbx_strand_id
1 'polypeptide(L)'
;MSKVKYRYNTRSLTYEKVEISWQKKLLAVLSFLLTGAIFGSIFFFLAITYMDSPKEKQLRRESKQLQLRYEFLNKKLDEVSAVLEDIEDRDDNI
;
A
#
# COMPACT_ATOMS: atom_id res chain seq x y z
N MET A 1 32.19 -7.54 -34.44
CA MET A 1 33.06 -6.36 -34.66
C MET A 1 32.45 -5.18 -33.92
N SER A 2 33.04 -4.72 -32.81
CA SER A 2 32.47 -3.63 -32.01
C SER A 2 32.63 -2.29 -32.75
N LYS A 3 31.54 -1.54 -32.91
CA LYS A 3 31.57 -0.19 -33.52
C LYS A 3 32.29 0.76 -32.57
N VAL A 4 33.56 1.04 -32.85
CA VAL A 4 34.34 2.05 -32.13
C VAL A 4 33.93 3.43 -32.64
N LYS A 5 33.48 4.30 -31.73
CA LYS A 5 33.16 5.70 -32.07
C LYS A 5 34.45 6.53 -32.03
N TYR A 6 34.71 7.26 -33.11
CA TYR A 6 35.84 8.18 -33.23
C TYR A 6 35.33 9.63 -33.21
N ARG A 7 36.06 10.54 -32.58
CA ARG A 7 35.78 11.98 -32.58
C ARG A 7 36.94 12.71 -33.24
N TYR A 8 36.61 13.61 -34.17
CA TYR A 8 37.62 14.43 -34.84
C TYR A 8 38.11 15.54 -33.90
N ASN A 9 39.42 15.65 -33.72
CA ASN A 9 40.04 16.73 -32.95
C ASN A 9 40.51 17.82 -33.91
N THR A 10 39.87 18.99 -33.87
CA THR A 10 40.15 20.13 -34.76
C THR A 10 41.51 20.79 -34.50
N ARG A 11 42.17 20.50 -33.37
CA ARG A 11 43.49 21.06 -33.03
C ARG A 11 44.65 20.22 -33.54
N SER A 12 44.51 18.89 -33.54
CA SER A 12 45.54 17.96 -34.02
C SER A 12 45.26 17.39 -35.40
N LEU A 13 44.09 17.70 -35.99
CA LEU A 13 43.58 17.17 -37.26
C LEU A 13 43.49 15.61 -37.27
N THR A 14 43.49 14.98 -36.10
CA THR A 14 43.47 13.51 -35.94
C THR A 14 42.14 13.01 -35.38
N TYR A 15 41.80 11.77 -35.73
CA TYR A 15 40.64 11.07 -35.18
C TYR A 15 41.04 10.33 -33.91
N GLU A 16 40.46 10.74 -32.78
CA GLU A 16 40.69 10.09 -31.48
C GLU A 16 39.54 9.14 -31.15
N LYS A 17 39.89 7.99 -30.55
CA LYS A 17 38.89 7.02 -30.09
C LYS A 17 38.15 7.58 -28.89
N VAL A 18 36.81 7.53 -28.93
CA VAL A 18 35.98 7.92 -27.78
C VAL A 18 36.01 6.80 -26.76
N GLU A 19 36.90 6.92 -25.79
CA GLU A 19 36.97 6.00 -24.65
C GLU A 19 35.96 6.43 -23.59
N ILE A 20 34.92 5.61 -23.41
CA ILE A 20 33.99 5.79 -22.29
C ILE A 20 34.66 5.16 -21.07
N SER A 21 35.15 5.99 -20.16
CA SER A 21 35.73 5.56 -18.88
C SER A 21 34.75 4.67 -18.11
N TRP A 22 35.24 3.58 -17.50
CA TRP A 22 34.41 2.63 -16.75
C TRP A 22 33.61 3.32 -15.62
N GLN A 23 34.19 4.33 -14.98
CA GLN A 23 33.53 5.17 -13.98
C GLN A 23 32.26 5.85 -14.51
N LYS A 24 32.28 6.36 -15.76
CA LYS A 24 31.11 6.99 -16.38
C LYS A 24 30.00 5.99 -16.65
N LYS A 25 30.36 4.76 -17.03
CA LYS A 25 29.38 3.67 -17.18
C LYS A 25 28.76 3.28 -15.85
N LEU A 26 29.58 3.18 -14.80
CA LEU A 26 29.13 2.82 -13.46
C LEU A 26 28.18 3.88 -12.88
N LEU A 27 28.51 5.17 -13.04
CA LEU A 27 27.62 6.28 -12.68
C LEU A 27 26.28 6.25 -13.43
N ALA A 28 26.30 5.94 -14.73
CA ALA A 28 25.07 5.85 -15.52
C ALA A 28 24.17 4.68 -15.10
N VAL A 29 24.76 3.54 -14.69
CA VAL A 29 24.00 2.41 -14.14
C VAL A 29 23.44 2.76 -12.77
N LEU A 30 24.24 3.40 -11.92
CA LEU A 30 23.81 3.81 -10.58
C LEU A 30 22.65 4.80 -10.63
N SER A 31 22.70 5.79 -11.53
CA SER A 31 21.60 6.74 -11.71
C SER A 31 20.33 6.06 -12.20
N PHE A 32 20.44 5.12 -13.13
CA PHE A 32 19.30 4.33 -13.58
C PHE A 32 18.66 3.50 -12.46
N LEU A 33 19.49 2.85 -11.63
CA LEU A 33 19.01 2.09 -10.46
C LEU A 33 18.34 2.99 -9.42
N LEU A 34 18.92 4.16 -9.13
CA LEU A 34 18.33 5.14 -8.21
C LEU A 34 16.97 5.64 -8.72
N THR A 35 16.88 6.00 -9.99
CA THR A 35 15.61 6.41 -10.59
C THR A 35 14.59 5.28 -10.54
N GLY A 36 14.98 4.06 -10.90
CA GLY A 36 14.12 2.88 -10.81
C GLY A 36 13.64 2.59 -9.39
N ALA A 37 14.51 2.72 -8.39
CA ALA A 37 14.17 2.54 -6.98
C ALA A 37 13.21 3.62 -6.48
N ILE A 38 13.39 4.88 -6.88
CA ILE A 38 12.49 5.99 -6.53
C ILE A 38 11.10 5.74 -7.12
N PHE A 39 11.01 5.48 -8.42
CA PHE A 39 9.73 5.20 -9.06
C PHE A 39 9.08 3.92 -8.50
N GLY A 40 9.85 2.85 -8.32
CA GLY A 40 9.36 1.61 -7.72
C GLY A 40 8.83 1.80 -6.31
N SER A 41 9.52 2.58 -5.48
CA SER A 41 9.07 2.93 -4.13
C SER A 41 7.77 3.72 -4.17
N ILE A 42 7.66 4.74 -5.03
CA ILE A 42 6.43 5.53 -5.19
C ILE A 42 5.24 4.63 -5.59
N PHE A 43 5.42 3.77 -6.59
CA PHE A 43 4.38 2.82 -7.02
C PHE A 43 4.03 1.82 -5.92
N PHE A 44 5.01 1.35 -5.15
CA PHE A 44 4.79 0.45 -4.02
C PHE A 44 3.98 1.11 -2.90
N PHE A 45 4.32 2.35 -2.53
CA PHE A 45 3.55 3.12 -1.54
C PHE A 45 2.12 3.38 -2.02
N LEU A 46 1.94 3.77 -3.29
CA LEU A 46 0.61 3.93 -3.90
C LEU A 46 -0.17 2.62 -3.89
N ALA A 47 0.46 1.49 -4.17
CA ALA A 47 -0.19 0.19 -4.14
C ALA A 47 -0.68 -0.16 -2.73
N ILE A 48 0.12 0.08 -1.69
CA ILE A 48 -0.26 -0.19 -0.30
C ILE A 48 -1.41 0.72 0.17
N THR A 49 -1.42 2.00 -0.23
CA THR A 49 -2.46 2.94 0.21
C THR A 49 -3.78 2.74 -0.52
N TYR A 50 -3.77 2.38 -1.81
CA TYR A 50 -4.98 2.18 -2.60
C TYR A 50 -5.51 0.74 -2.58
N MET A 51 -4.63 -0.27 -2.44
CA MET A 51 -5.07 -1.62 -2.16
C MET A 51 -5.18 -1.80 -0.65
N ASP A 52 -6.39 -1.62 -0.12
CA ASP A 52 -6.75 -2.10 1.22
C ASP A 52 -6.15 -3.49 1.41
N SER A 53 -5.27 -3.62 2.41
CA SER A 53 -4.67 -4.91 2.74
C SER A 53 -5.79 -5.93 2.91
N PRO A 54 -5.69 -7.16 2.37
CA PRO A 54 -6.68 -8.21 2.58
C PRO A 54 -7.06 -8.38 4.05
N LYS A 55 -6.09 -8.13 4.94
CA LYS A 55 -6.27 -8.12 6.40
C LYS A 55 -7.18 -6.99 6.88
N GLU A 56 -7.02 -5.78 6.36
CA GLU A 56 -7.86 -4.64 6.72
C GLU A 56 -9.32 -4.87 6.28
N LYS A 57 -9.52 -5.39 5.07
CA LYS A 57 -10.86 -5.77 4.58
C LYS A 57 -11.52 -6.85 5.44
N GLN A 58 -10.76 -7.86 5.87
CA GLN A 58 -11.26 -8.89 6.78
C GLN A 58 -11.63 -8.32 8.15
N LEU A 59 -10.75 -7.49 8.74
CA LEU A 59 -11.02 -6.82 10.02
C LEU A 59 -12.26 -5.91 9.95
N ARG A 60 -12.43 -5.16 8.85
CA ARG A 60 -13.62 -4.33 8.62
C ARG A 60 -14.90 -5.18 8.58
N ARG A 61 -14.84 -6.37 7.97
CA ARG A 61 -15.96 -7.32 7.92
C ARG A 61 -16.28 -7.89 9.31
N GLU A 62 -15.26 -8.30 10.05
CA GLU A 62 -15.43 -8.82 11.43
C GLU A 62 -16.01 -7.76 12.36
N SER A 63 -15.51 -6.52 12.29
CA SER A 63 -16.05 -5.40 13.06
C SER A 63 -17.53 -5.15 12.75
N LYS A 64 -17.90 -5.12 11.46
CA LYS A 64 -19.32 -4.98 11.05
C LYS A 64 -20.18 -6.15 11.53
N GLN A 65 -19.66 -7.38 11.48
CA GLN A 65 -20.36 -8.56 11.98
C GLN A 65 -20.57 -8.49 13.51
N LEU A 66 -19.57 -8.04 14.25
CA LEU A 66 -19.68 -7.85 15.70
C LEU A 66 -20.72 -6.78 16.04
N GLN A 67 -20.71 -5.64 15.34
CA GLN A 67 -21.71 -4.58 15.54
C GLN A 67 -23.14 -5.10 15.35
N LEU A 68 -23.39 -5.87 14.28
CA LEU A 68 -24.71 -6.47 14.03
C LEU A 68 -25.12 -7.46 15.13
N ARG A 69 -24.17 -8.23 15.67
CA ARG A 69 -24.44 -9.15 16.79
C ARG A 69 -24.82 -8.39 18.06
N TYR A 70 -24.12 -7.30 18.36
CA TYR A 70 -24.45 -6.44 19.51
C TYR A 70 -25.81 -5.78 19.35
N GLU A 71 -26.15 -5.28 18.15
CA GLU A 71 -27.47 -4.69 17.90
C GLU A 71 -28.59 -5.72 18.13
N PHE A 72 -28.41 -6.95 17.64
CA PHE A 72 -29.39 -8.02 17.87
C PHE A 72 -29.47 -8.44 19.34
N LEU A 73 -28.33 -8.47 20.05
CA LEU A 73 -28.30 -8.77 21.47
C LEU A 73 -29.02 -7.71 22.30
N ASN A 74 -28.80 -6.42 22.00
CA ASN A 74 -29.50 -5.33 22.66
C ASN A 74 -31.02 -5.44 22.47
N LYS A 75 -31.50 -5.70 21.24
CA LYS A 75 -32.93 -5.92 21.00
C LYS A 75 -33.51 -7.05 21.84
N LYS A 76 -32.76 -8.14 22.03
CA LYS A 76 -33.17 -9.25 22.90
C LYS A 76 -33.18 -8.86 24.37
N LEU A 77 -32.22 -8.06 24.82
CA LEU A 77 -32.21 -7.56 26.19
C LEU A 77 -33.41 -6.64 26.44
N ASP A 78 -33.74 -5.77 25.48
CA ASP A 78 -34.93 -4.90 25.57
C ASP A 78 -36.21 -5.74 25.67
N GLU A 79 -36.34 -6.80 24.88
CA GLU A 79 -37.48 -7.73 24.94
C GLU A 79 -37.56 -8.46 26.29
N VAL A 80 -36.42 -8.94 26.82
CA VAL A 80 -36.36 -9.58 28.14
C VAL A 80 -36.70 -8.60 29.25
N SER A 81 -36.18 -7.36 29.19
CA SER A 81 -36.50 -6.31 30.14
C SER A 81 -37.98 -5.96 30.15
N ALA A 82 -38.63 -5.87 28.99
CA ALA A 82 -40.07 -5.64 28.91
C ALA A 82 -40.89 -6.79 29.54
N VAL A 83 -40.45 -8.04 29.37
CA VAL A 83 -41.11 -9.20 30.01
C VAL A 83 -40.87 -9.21 31.52
N LEU A 84 -39.68 -8.82 31.98
CA LEU A 84 -39.38 -8.70 33.41
C LEU A 84 -40.23 -7.60 34.07
N GLU A 85 -40.40 -6.47 33.40
CA GLU A 85 -41.26 -5.37 33.84
C GLU A 85 -42.73 -5.81 33.94
N ASP A 86 -43.25 -6.57 32.96
CA ASP A 86 -44.60 -7.17 33.04
C ASP A 86 -44.75 -8.16 34.20
N ILE A 87 -43.69 -8.90 34.56
CA ILE A 87 -43.71 -9.81 35.71
C ILE A 87 -43.69 -9.02 37.03
N GLU A 88 -42.86 -7.98 37.13
CA GLU A 88 -42.77 -7.09 38.30
C GLU A 88 -44.11 -6.38 38.54
N ASP A 89 -44.70 -5.77 37.51
CA ASP A 89 -46.02 -5.12 37.57
C ASP A 89 -47.14 -6.05 38.04
N ARG A 90 -47.02 -7.36 37.72
CA ARG A 90 -47.96 -8.39 38.16
C ARG A 90 -47.72 -8.86 39.58
N ASP A 91 -46.48 -8.84 40.07
CA ASP A 91 -46.15 -9.17 41.46
C ASP A 91 -46.56 -8.03 42.40
N ASP A 92 -46.32 -6.78 41.99
CA ASP A 92 -46.63 -5.57 42.77
C ASP A 92 -48.14 -5.27 42.88
N ASN A 93 -48.96 -5.75 41.93
CA ASN A 93 -50.42 -5.56 41.92
C ASN A 93 -51.23 -6.75 42.50
N ILE A 94 -50.60 -7.70 43.19
CA ILE A 94 -51.25 -8.82 43.91
C ILE A 94 -51.10 -8.64 45.42
#